data_AF-A0A2V8M7P1-F1
#
_entry.id   AF-A0A2V8M7P1-F1
#
_cell.length_a   1.000
_cell.length_b   1.000
_cell.length_c   1.000
_cell.angle_alpha   90.00
_cell.angle_beta   90.00
_cell.angle_gamma   90.00
#
_symmetry.space_group_name_H-M   'P 1'
#
loop_
_entity.id
_entity.type
_entity.pdbx_description
1 polymer ?
#
loop_
_entity_poly.entity_id
_entity_poly.type
_entity_poly.pdbx_seq_one_letter_code
_entity_poly.pdbx_strand_id
1 'polypeptide(L)'
;MKRTQYCVALLLISSIFTLSGTARQAAQQQQQQERQPGPGKKFVFTPFGSLEVDISDPRPAIAVGPPLQPAPQPPAQVPAQPVQPPPPTTPVPAQDDPIVPINLRFDNQDIYGVVRIIADVLRLNYIIDPMVKGNVTMTTSGDLRRSDLFPLLEAILKMNGATM
;
A
#
# COMPACT_ATOMS: atom_id res chain seq x y z
N MET A 1 -34.68 9.54 34.60
CA MET A 1 -35.10 10.77 33.88
C MET A 1 -34.01 11.37 32.99
N LYS A 2 -32.71 11.34 33.35
CA LYS A 2 -31.63 11.97 32.54
C LYS A 2 -31.22 11.22 31.25
N ARG A 3 -31.47 9.92 31.14
CA ARG A 3 -31.16 9.12 29.92
C ARG A 3 -32.03 9.47 28.72
N THR A 4 -33.30 9.80 28.95
CA THR A 4 -34.23 10.24 27.89
C THR A 4 -33.85 11.61 27.34
N GLN A 5 -33.26 12.49 28.17
CA GLN A 5 -32.85 13.83 27.78
C GLN A 5 -31.65 13.82 26.80
N TYR A 6 -30.72 12.87 26.94
CA TYR A 6 -29.61 12.71 26.01
C TYR A 6 -30.04 12.19 24.63
N CYS A 7 -31.02 11.29 24.55
CA CYS A 7 -31.56 10.84 23.26
C CYS A 7 -32.24 11.98 22.49
N VAL A 8 -33.02 12.81 23.18
CA VAL A 8 -33.71 13.96 22.55
C VAL A 8 -32.69 15.03 22.11
N ALA A 9 -31.66 15.27 22.92
CA ALA A 9 -30.58 16.20 22.55
C ALA A 9 -29.77 15.71 21.34
N LEU A 10 -29.46 14.40 21.27
CA LEU A 10 -28.67 13.82 20.17
C LEU A 10 -29.44 13.85 18.84
N LEU A 11 -30.77 13.61 18.88
CA LEU A 11 -31.64 13.73 17.70
C LEU A 11 -31.80 15.18 17.21
N LEU A 12 -31.80 16.16 18.10
CA LEU A 12 -31.86 17.58 17.71
C LEU A 12 -30.54 18.07 17.06
N ILE A 13 -29.38 17.59 17.53
CA ILE A 13 -28.08 17.98 16.98
C ILE A 13 -27.88 17.43 15.55
N SER A 14 -28.35 16.22 15.26
CA SER A 14 -28.33 15.65 13.89
C SER A 14 -29.21 16.43 12.91
N SER A 15 -30.35 16.96 13.38
CA SER A 15 -31.28 17.73 12.53
C SER A 15 -30.69 19.08 12.11
N ILE A 16 -29.96 19.75 13.01
CA ILE A 16 -29.32 21.05 12.74
C ILE A 16 -28.16 20.91 11.75
N PHE A 17 -27.41 19.81 11.81
CA PHE A 17 -26.28 19.54 10.90
C PHE A 17 -26.74 19.25 9.46
N THR A 18 -27.97 18.73 9.29
CA THR A 18 -28.51 18.39 7.96
C THR A 18 -29.01 19.64 7.19
N LEU A 19 -29.42 20.69 7.90
CA LEU A 19 -29.92 21.93 7.28
C LEU A 19 -28.79 22.84 6.74
N SER A 20 -27.57 22.70 7.26
CA SER A 20 -26.42 23.54 6.88
C SER A 20 -25.60 22.99 5.71
N GLY A 21 -25.90 21.76 5.26
CA GLY A 21 -25.14 21.04 4.22
C GLY A 21 -25.60 21.30 2.78
N THR A 22 -26.86 21.66 2.57
CA THR A 22 -27.45 21.72 1.22
C THR A 22 -27.07 22.97 0.44
N ALA A 23 -26.71 24.07 1.11
CA ALA A 23 -26.35 25.33 0.45
C ALA A 23 -24.92 25.37 -0.12
N ARG A 24 -23.98 24.55 0.41
CA ARG A 24 -22.62 24.44 -0.15
C ARG A 24 -22.53 23.52 -1.37
N GLN A 25 -23.54 22.69 -1.62
CA GLN A 25 -23.50 21.71 -2.71
C GLN A 25 -23.77 22.30 -4.09
N ALA A 26 -24.59 23.36 -4.19
CA ALA A 26 -24.88 23.99 -5.49
C ALA A 26 -23.65 24.68 -6.11
N ALA A 27 -22.75 25.24 -5.30
CA ALA A 27 -21.54 25.93 -5.78
C ALA A 27 -20.41 24.96 -6.19
N GLN A 28 -20.37 23.73 -5.66
CA GLN A 28 -19.40 22.71 -6.10
C GLN A 28 -19.81 22.04 -7.41
N GLN A 29 -21.11 22.01 -7.75
CA GLN A 29 -21.57 21.34 -8.96
C GLN A 29 -21.19 22.09 -10.25
N GLN A 30 -21.05 23.42 -10.19
CA GLN A 30 -20.75 24.22 -11.37
C GLN A 30 -19.27 24.14 -11.80
N GLN A 31 -18.34 23.81 -10.88
CA GLN A 31 -16.91 23.71 -11.20
C GLN A 31 -16.51 22.35 -11.81
N GLN A 32 -17.39 21.34 -11.78
CA GLN A 32 -17.12 20.00 -12.33
C GLN A 32 -17.57 19.84 -13.80
N GLN A 33 -18.42 20.74 -14.31
CA GLN A 33 -18.94 20.67 -15.68
C GLN A 33 -17.95 21.19 -16.75
N GLU A 34 -16.98 22.03 -16.37
CA GLU A 34 -15.92 22.53 -17.28
C GLU A 34 -14.73 21.58 -17.46
N ARG A 35 -14.75 20.38 -16.85
CA ARG A 35 -13.75 19.32 -17.12
C ARG A 35 -14.26 18.21 -18.03
N GLN A 36 -15.16 18.51 -18.95
CA GLN A 36 -15.48 17.59 -20.04
C GLN A 36 -14.38 17.67 -21.12
N PRO A 37 -13.62 16.59 -21.36
CA PRO A 37 -12.70 16.52 -22.47
C PRO A 37 -13.51 16.47 -23.77
N GLY A 38 -13.04 17.17 -24.81
CA GLY A 38 -13.69 17.20 -26.12
C GLY A 38 -13.88 15.80 -26.73
N PRO A 39 -14.82 15.66 -27.67
CA PRO A 39 -15.22 14.36 -28.21
C PRO A 39 -14.05 13.71 -28.96
N GLY A 40 -13.69 12.46 -28.60
CA GLY A 40 -12.82 11.62 -29.42
C GLY A 40 -11.65 10.89 -28.75
N LYS A 41 -11.42 11.05 -27.44
CA LYS A 41 -10.30 10.39 -26.74
C LYS A 41 -10.78 9.19 -25.93
N LYS A 42 -10.46 7.98 -26.39
CA LYS A 42 -10.68 6.72 -25.64
C LYS A 42 -9.32 6.11 -25.29
N PHE A 43 -9.12 5.86 -24.00
CA PHE A 43 -7.91 5.26 -23.47
C PHE A 43 -7.96 3.74 -23.71
N VAL A 44 -6.92 3.20 -24.37
CA VAL A 44 -6.73 1.74 -24.52
C VAL A 44 -5.69 1.31 -23.50
N PHE A 45 -6.09 0.40 -22.60
CA PHE A 45 -5.23 -0.08 -21.52
C PHE A 45 -4.47 -1.34 -21.97
N THR A 46 -3.20 -1.17 -22.32
CA THR A 46 -2.25 -2.25 -22.62
C THR A 46 -1.26 -2.45 -21.47
N PRO A 47 -0.62 -3.64 -21.32
CA PRO A 47 0.20 -3.99 -20.15
C PRO A 47 1.47 -3.14 -19.94
N PHE A 48 1.72 -2.15 -20.80
CA PHE A 48 2.86 -1.23 -20.73
C PHE A 48 2.45 0.22 -20.40
N GLY A 49 1.23 0.45 -19.89
CA GLY A 49 0.72 1.77 -19.54
C GLY A 49 -0.24 2.35 -20.57
N SER A 50 -0.95 3.42 -20.19
CA SER A 50 -1.97 4.07 -21.01
C SER A 50 -1.36 5.02 -22.04
N LEU A 51 -1.53 4.72 -23.32
CA LEU A 51 -1.20 5.62 -24.42
C LEU A 51 -2.48 6.33 -24.90
N GLU A 52 -2.45 7.66 -24.97
CA GLU A 52 -3.54 8.45 -25.57
C GLU A 52 -3.38 8.45 -27.09
N VAL A 53 -4.33 7.85 -27.81
CA VAL A 53 -4.35 7.82 -29.29
C VAL A 53 -5.41 8.80 -29.79
N ASP A 54 -4.99 9.76 -30.62
CA ASP A 54 -5.88 10.68 -31.35
C ASP A 54 -6.44 10.00 -32.60
N ILE A 55 -7.77 9.94 -32.73
CA ILE A 55 -8.48 9.18 -33.78
C ILE A 55 -8.54 9.96 -35.12
N SER A 56 -7.98 11.16 -35.18
CA SER A 56 -8.16 12.07 -36.33
C SER A 56 -7.07 11.98 -37.40
N ASP A 57 -6.02 11.16 -37.23
CA ASP A 57 -4.93 11.04 -38.21
C ASP A 57 -5.18 9.87 -39.19
N PRO A 58 -5.41 10.12 -40.50
CA PRO A 58 -5.76 9.09 -41.47
C PRO A 58 -4.53 8.44 -42.13
N ARG A 59 -3.34 8.50 -41.52
CA ARG A 59 -2.16 7.89 -42.14
C ARG A 59 -2.28 6.36 -42.06
N PRO A 60 -2.28 5.66 -43.20
CA PRO A 60 -2.31 4.21 -43.22
C PRO A 60 -1.11 3.69 -42.44
N ALA A 61 -1.39 2.77 -41.51
CA ALA A 61 -0.37 2.05 -40.76
C ALA A 61 0.50 1.23 -41.73
N ILE A 62 1.54 1.83 -42.30
CA ILE A 62 2.70 1.08 -42.75
C ILE A 62 3.62 0.98 -41.54
N ALA A 63 3.33 -0.02 -40.71
CA ALA A 63 4.28 -0.51 -39.73
C ALA A 63 5.45 -1.15 -40.51
N VAL A 64 6.45 -0.34 -40.89
CA VAL A 64 7.79 -0.86 -41.18
C VAL A 64 8.43 -1.18 -39.84
N GLY A 65 8.08 -2.34 -39.29
CA GLY A 65 8.84 -2.93 -38.20
C GLY A 65 10.17 -3.49 -38.72
N PRO A 66 11.18 -3.66 -37.84
CA PRO A 66 12.38 -4.44 -38.17
C PRO A 66 11.98 -5.85 -38.64
N PRO A 67 12.78 -6.50 -39.50
CA PRO A 67 12.41 -7.79 -40.09
C PRO A 67 12.04 -8.79 -39.00
N LEU A 68 10.93 -9.49 -39.21
CA LEU A 68 10.48 -10.58 -38.37
C LEU A 68 11.62 -11.58 -38.23
N GLN A 69 12.19 -11.65 -37.03
CA GLN A 69 13.12 -12.69 -36.64
C GLN A 69 12.37 -14.03 -36.78
N PRO A 70 13.00 -15.09 -37.33
CA PRO A 70 12.38 -16.40 -37.41
C PRO A 70 11.90 -16.82 -36.02
N ALA A 71 10.64 -17.26 -35.93
CA ALA A 71 10.09 -17.82 -34.71
C ALA A 71 11.00 -18.95 -34.19
N PRO A 72 11.27 -19.03 -32.88
CA PRO A 72 11.93 -20.20 -32.31
C PRO A 72 11.12 -21.45 -32.69
N GLN A 73 11.75 -22.36 -33.42
CA GLN A 73 11.16 -23.66 -33.71
C GLN A 73 10.81 -24.33 -32.37
N PRO A 74 9.69 -25.09 -32.29
CA PRO A 74 9.45 -25.95 -31.13
C PRO A 74 10.69 -26.83 -30.94
N PRO A 75 11.17 -27.03 -29.70
CA PRO A 75 12.31 -27.92 -29.48
C PRO A 75 11.95 -29.27 -30.08
N ALA A 76 12.75 -29.74 -31.04
CA ALA A 76 12.78 -31.17 -31.35
C ALA A 76 12.87 -31.90 -30.02
N GLN A 77 12.01 -32.88 -29.80
CA GLN A 77 11.95 -33.64 -28.55
C GLN A 77 13.33 -34.25 -28.28
N VAL A 78 14.09 -33.57 -27.43
CA VAL A 78 15.35 -34.06 -26.90
C VAL A 78 14.96 -35.27 -26.04
N PRO A 79 15.60 -36.45 -26.18
CA PRO A 79 15.37 -37.56 -25.27
C PRO A 79 15.47 -37.06 -23.83
N ALA A 80 14.48 -37.41 -23.01
CA ALA A 80 14.34 -36.93 -21.64
C ALA A 80 15.68 -37.07 -20.88
N GLN A 81 16.37 -35.94 -20.70
CA GLN A 81 17.48 -35.87 -19.77
C GLN A 81 16.89 -35.91 -18.35
N PRO A 82 17.51 -36.62 -17.39
CA PRO A 82 17.06 -36.59 -16.01
C PRO A 82 16.95 -35.15 -15.53
N VAL A 83 15.77 -34.76 -15.05
CA VAL A 83 15.52 -33.45 -14.45
C VAL A 83 16.48 -33.31 -13.27
N GLN A 84 17.52 -32.48 -13.43
CA GLN A 84 18.34 -32.10 -12.29
C GLN A 84 17.46 -31.26 -11.35
N PRO A 85 17.44 -31.55 -10.04
CA PRO A 85 16.71 -30.72 -9.09
C PRO A 85 17.21 -29.26 -9.17
N PRO A 86 16.33 -28.28 -8.95
CA PRO A 86 16.72 -26.87 -8.95
C PRO A 86 17.89 -26.66 -7.98
N PRO A 87 18.87 -25.82 -8.33
CA PRO A 87 19.98 -25.53 -7.43
C PRO A 87 19.41 -24.99 -6.10
N PRO A 88 20.01 -25.34 -4.96
CA PRO A 88 19.63 -24.76 -3.68
C PRO A 88 19.73 -23.25 -3.79
N THR A 89 18.69 -22.54 -3.40
CA THR A 89 18.71 -21.10 -3.19
C THR A 89 19.77 -20.80 -2.15
N THR A 90 20.96 -20.40 -2.58
CA THR A 90 21.98 -19.86 -1.68
C THR A 90 21.34 -18.64 -1.00
N PRO A 91 21.28 -18.59 0.34
CA PRO A 91 20.86 -17.38 1.04
C PRO A 91 21.73 -16.23 0.54
N VAL A 92 21.11 -15.17 0.03
CA VAL A 92 21.81 -13.93 -0.26
C VAL A 92 22.52 -13.52 1.03
N PRO A 93 23.85 -13.28 1.02
CA PRO A 93 24.54 -12.79 2.21
C PRO A 93 23.80 -11.54 2.68
N ALA A 94 23.37 -11.55 3.95
CA ALA A 94 22.80 -10.38 4.58
C ALA A 94 23.76 -9.22 4.35
N GLN A 95 23.35 -8.28 3.49
CA GLN A 95 24.08 -7.03 3.25
C GLN A 95 24.40 -6.43 4.61
N ASP A 96 25.62 -5.90 4.77
CA ASP A 96 26.16 -5.25 5.97
C ASP A 96 25.12 -4.52 6.83
N ASP A 97 24.37 -5.28 7.61
CA ASP A 97 23.41 -4.78 8.58
C ASP A 97 24.23 -4.62 9.86
N PRO A 98 24.57 -3.38 10.26
CA PRO A 98 25.35 -3.18 11.46
C PRO A 98 24.62 -3.87 12.62
N ILE A 99 25.36 -4.73 13.36
CA ILE A 99 24.91 -5.21 14.66
C ILE A 99 24.77 -3.97 15.51
N VAL A 100 23.54 -3.49 15.69
CA VAL A 100 23.28 -2.49 16.72
C VAL A 100 22.84 -3.30 17.93
N PRO A 101 23.60 -3.34 19.03
CA PRO A 101 23.15 -4.00 20.25
C PRO A 101 22.00 -3.18 20.85
N ILE A 102 20.77 -3.40 20.37
CA ILE A 102 19.57 -2.72 20.87
C ILE A 102 18.84 -3.70 21.78
N ASN A 103 18.86 -3.42 23.08
CA ASN A 103 17.99 -4.09 24.04
C ASN A 103 16.64 -3.37 24.06
N LEU A 104 15.60 -4.02 23.52
CA LEU A 104 14.23 -3.52 23.56
C LEU A 104 13.50 -4.16 24.73
N ARG A 105 13.11 -3.33 25.69
CA ARG A 105 12.21 -3.69 26.78
C ARG A 105 11.07 -2.69 26.87
N PHE A 106 9.87 -3.19 26.61
CA PHE A 106 8.61 -2.48 26.74
C PHE A 106 7.83 -3.07 27.91
N ASP A 107 7.49 -2.23 28.87
CA ASP A 107 6.70 -2.61 30.04
C ASP A 107 5.39 -1.83 30.00
N ASN A 108 4.28 -2.54 29.70
CA ASN A 108 2.94 -1.97 29.54
C ASN A 108 2.92 -0.70 28.67
N GLN A 109 3.67 -0.68 27.58
CA GLN A 109 3.76 0.48 26.69
C GLN A 109 2.59 0.52 25.71
N ASP A 110 2.15 1.74 25.40
CA ASP A 110 1.13 1.96 24.39
C ASP A 110 1.69 1.68 22.98
N ILE A 111 0.89 1.07 22.10
CA ILE A 111 1.30 0.69 20.74
C ILE A 111 1.84 1.88 19.95
N TYR A 112 1.28 3.09 20.09
CA TYR A 112 1.78 4.27 19.40
C TYR A 112 3.22 4.59 19.83
N GLY A 113 3.50 4.42 21.11
CA GLY A 113 4.84 4.60 21.68
C GLY A 113 5.83 3.60 21.08
N VAL A 114 5.46 2.32 21.04
CA VAL A 114 6.31 1.25 20.50
C VAL A 114 6.62 1.48 19.01
N VAL A 115 5.59 1.77 18.20
CA VAL A 115 5.73 2.02 16.76
C VAL A 115 6.64 3.22 16.51
N ARG A 116 6.46 4.31 17.27
CA ARG A 116 7.29 5.52 17.15
C ARG A 116 8.76 5.25 17.45
N ILE A 117 9.06 4.51 18.52
CA ILE A 117 10.44 4.18 18.90
C ILE A 117 11.12 3.37 17.80
N ILE A 118 10.44 2.34 17.29
CA ILE A 118 11.00 1.49 16.23
C ILE A 118 11.14 2.25 14.92
N ALA A 119 10.14 3.06 14.54
CA ALA A 119 10.18 3.87 13.33
C ALA A 119 11.29 4.94 13.37
N ASP A 120 11.56 5.54 14.53
CA ASP A 120 12.68 6.46 14.72
C ASP A 120 14.02 5.77 14.44
N VAL A 121 14.23 4.59 15.02
CA VAL A 121 15.46 3.81 14.81
C VAL A 121 15.61 3.40 13.35
N LEU A 122 14.51 3.01 12.70
CA LEU A 122 14.50 2.68 11.28
C LEU A 122 14.58 3.92 10.37
N ARG A 123 14.37 5.12 10.90
CA ARG A 123 14.27 6.39 10.15
C ARG A 123 13.20 6.32 9.05
N LEU A 124 12.05 5.71 9.37
CA LEU A 124 10.93 5.55 8.45
C LEU A 124 9.86 6.60 8.74
N ASN A 125 9.19 7.03 7.66
CA ASN A 125 8.01 7.87 7.77
C ASN A 125 6.78 6.97 7.97
N TYR A 126 5.92 7.28 8.94
CA TYR A 126 4.81 6.41 9.31
C TYR A 126 3.54 7.22 9.62
N ILE A 127 2.38 6.59 9.41
CA ILE A 127 1.05 7.08 9.79
C ILE A 127 0.39 5.96 10.60
N ILE A 128 -0.18 6.28 11.76
CA ILE A 128 -0.84 5.30 12.62
C ILE A 128 -2.34 5.53 12.56
N ASP A 129 -3.11 4.46 12.32
CA ASP A 129 -4.56 4.50 12.36
C ASP A 129 -5.05 4.66 13.82
N PRO A 130 -5.96 5.62 14.11
CA PRO A 130 -6.49 5.89 15.45
C PRO A 130 -7.18 4.68 16.12
N MET A 131 -7.60 3.67 15.34
CA MET A 131 -8.24 2.45 15.84
C MET A 131 -7.25 1.46 16.44
N VAL A 132 -5.95 1.55 16.08
CA VAL A 132 -4.91 0.69 16.65
C VAL A 132 -4.65 1.14 18.08
N LYS A 133 -5.16 0.40 19.06
CA LYS A 133 -5.04 0.69 20.50
C LYS A 133 -4.71 -0.59 21.25
N GLY A 134 -3.91 -0.46 22.30
CA GLY A 134 -3.54 -1.58 23.15
C GLY A 134 -2.24 -1.31 23.90
N ASN A 135 -1.95 -2.21 24.83
CA ASN A 135 -0.71 -2.19 25.61
C ASN A 135 0.13 -3.41 25.25
N VAL A 136 1.44 -3.21 25.14
CA VAL A 136 2.41 -4.24 24.79
C VAL A 136 3.44 -4.34 25.91
N THR A 137 3.67 -5.58 26.33
CA THR A 137 4.76 -5.93 27.23
C THR A 137 5.64 -6.94 26.51
N MET A 138 6.89 -6.55 26.25
CA MET A 138 7.85 -7.38 25.55
C MET A 138 9.26 -7.08 26.04
N THR A 139 10.06 -8.12 26.20
CA THR A 139 11.49 -7.99 26.48
C THR A 139 12.25 -8.83 25.47
N THR A 140 13.27 -8.26 24.86
CA THR A 140 14.13 -8.97 23.92
C THR A 140 15.47 -9.26 24.57
N SER A 141 15.94 -10.50 24.48
CA SER A 141 17.18 -10.95 25.10
C SER A 141 18.21 -11.25 24.00
N GLY A 142 18.93 -10.23 23.54
CA GLY A 142 19.98 -10.39 22.53
C GLY A 142 20.25 -9.13 21.73
N ASP A 143 21.26 -9.21 20.86
CA ASP A 143 21.58 -8.16 19.89
C ASP A 143 20.62 -8.23 18.71
N LEU A 144 19.75 -7.24 18.57
CA LEU A 144 18.82 -7.13 17.44
C LEU A 144 19.44 -6.36 16.29
N ARG A 145 19.43 -6.92 15.09
CA ARG A 145 19.82 -6.17 13.90
C ARG A 145 18.76 -5.14 13.57
N ARG A 146 19.15 -4.08 12.86
CA ARG A 146 18.20 -3.11 12.32
C ARG A 146 17.19 -3.80 11.38
N SER A 147 17.64 -4.78 10.60
CA SER A 147 16.78 -5.65 9.80
C SER A 147 15.71 -6.42 10.60
N ASP A 148 15.97 -6.74 11.88
CA ASP A 148 15.03 -7.50 12.73
C ASP A 148 13.93 -6.62 13.35
N LEU A 149 14.13 -5.30 13.38
CA LEU A 149 13.16 -4.38 13.98
C LEU A 149 11.86 -4.27 13.17
N PHE A 150 11.95 -4.37 11.85
CA PHE A 150 10.77 -4.31 10.98
C PHE A 150 9.84 -5.53 11.16
N PRO A 151 10.30 -6.79 11.04
CA PRO A 151 9.45 -7.95 11.30
C PRO A 151 8.98 -8.03 12.76
N LEU A 152 9.78 -7.50 13.70
CA LEU A 152 9.36 -7.39 15.09
C LEU A 152 8.17 -6.43 15.26
N LEU A 153 8.24 -5.25 14.62
CA LEU A 153 7.15 -4.28 14.59
C LEU A 153 5.88 -4.93 14.02
N GLU A 154 5.99 -5.59 12.88
CA GLU A 154 4.87 -6.30 12.25
C GLU A 154 4.22 -7.32 13.21
N ALA A 155 5.03 -8.12 13.90
CA ALA A 155 4.54 -9.09 14.88
C ALA A 155 3.76 -8.41 16.02
N ILE A 156 4.29 -7.31 16.57
CA ILE A 156 3.64 -6.56 17.65
C ILE A 156 2.30 -5.98 17.18
N LEU A 157 2.24 -5.40 15.98
CA LEU A 157 0.98 -4.89 15.43
C LEU A 157 -0.03 -6.03 15.23
N LYS A 158 0.39 -7.17 14.66
CA LYS A 158 -0.48 -8.32 14.38
C LYS A 158 -1.10 -8.91 15.63
N MET A 159 -0.34 -9.00 16.72
CA MET A 159 -0.87 -9.44 18.02
C MET A 159 -1.98 -8.53 18.56
N ASN A 160 -1.99 -7.26 18.15
CA ASN A 160 -3.00 -6.28 18.54
C ASN A 160 -4.05 -6.03 17.43
N GLY A 161 -4.12 -6.91 16.42
CA GLY A 161 -5.10 -6.81 15.34
C GLY A 161 -4.79 -5.73 14.30
N ALA A 162 -3.57 -5.20 14.28
CA ALA A 162 -3.12 -4.23 13.31
C ALA A 162 -2.12 -4.86 12.31
N THR A 163 -1.99 -4.29 11.12
CA THR A 163 -0.98 -4.68 10.13
C THR A 163 -0.43 -3.42 9.46
N MET A 164 0.82 -3.49 9.00
CA MET A 164 1.48 -2.42 8.23
C MET A 164 1.41 -2.70 6.73
#